data_AF-A0A2E3BE00-F1
#
_entry.id   AF-A0A2E3BE00-F1
#
_cell.length_a   1.000
_cell.length_b   1.000
_cell.length_c   1.000
_cell.angle_alpha   90.00
_cell.angle_beta   90.00
_cell.angle_gamma   90.00
#
_symmetry.space_group_name_H-M   'P 1'
#
loop_
_entity.id
_entity.type
_entity.pdbx_description
1 polymer ?
#
loop_
_entity_poly.entity_id
_entity_poly.type
_entity_poly.pdbx_seq_one_letter_code
_entity_poly.pdbx_strand_id
1 'polypeptide(L)'
;MAARALIALLMMPLIASALERLDDFSMSDVVAQEGVILRSEYEIEIDTVQYFDEDDYGNITMSDINFATRSQQVIDLDIVSGAVGSNREGRNGIRFSNQELPIDLSVGAVKVNGKSLGGLGMRHLDTGGVDPLVVDVWAGGFDLNENTIADESGFTVDVTVPKETTYDLYYTDDGSELSMTIDHCSSYSAGSCTAGGIVFSGMTFDVTDEGLRIGIPEVAGGQINIRNFRLNESVINDITLKNFTIPTGGYFNLGAPDVAAESAINFDAYFAAGSGFDFIYYDTSDTDVQEFNATISFNALASDANTASTNYFSVQDSSINVRSGSDSGIYIALGDVSTGTGGVRGSMSINDIMLKPEGTASAPVLGSIKMNLEVLPGSYLEVMGH
;
A
#
# COMPACT_ATOMS: atom_id res chain seq x y z
N MET A 1 11.52 27.94 13.60
CA MET A 1 10.54 27.11 12.89
C MET A 1 9.90 27.79 11.66
N ALA A 2 9.73 29.13 11.63
CA ALA A 2 9.17 29.82 10.46
C ALA A 2 10.02 29.78 9.17
N ALA A 3 11.35 29.60 9.24
CA ALA A 3 12.23 29.64 8.07
C ALA A 3 12.27 28.34 7.22
N ARG A 4 11.87 27.19 7.77
CA ARG A 4 11.83 25.90 7.05
C ARG A 4 10.52 25.70 6.29
N ALA A 5 9.40 26.17 6.85
CA ALA A 5 8.13 26.29 6.11
C ALA A 5 8.21 27.33 4.98
N LEU A 6 9.00 28.39 5.19
CA LEU A 6 9.20 29.43 4.18
C LEU A 6 9.99 28.93 2.95
N ILE A 7 10.92 27.97 3.09
CA ILE A 7 11.67 27.41 1.94
C ILE A 7 10.79 26.45 1.12
N ALA A 8 9.96 25.62 1.76
CA ALA A 8 8.99 24.78 1.05
C ALA A 8 7.90 25.61 0.35
N LEU A 9 7.43 26.69 0.98
CA LEU A 9 6.47 27.63 0.41
C LEU A 9 7.07 28.56 -0.65
N LEU A 10 8.40 28.79 -0.68
CA LEU A 10 9.07 29.55 -1.75
C LEU A 10 9.45 28.70 -2.97
N MET A 11 9.56 27.37 -2.83
CA MET A 11 9.89 26.47 -3.95
C MET A 11 8.67 26.11 -4.80
N MET A 12 7.46 26.04 -4.23
CA MET A 12 6.21 25.86 -4.98
C MET A 12 5.90 26.98 -6.00
N PRO A 13 6.03 28.28 -5.67
CA PRO A 13 5.83 29.35 -6.63
C PRO A 13 6.99 29.48 -7.65
N LEU A 14 8.18 28.93 -7.37
CA LEU A 14 9.24 28.83 -8.40
C LEU A 14 8.93 27.77 -9.46
N ILE A 15 8.27 26.67 -9.07
CA ILE A 15 7.76 25.66 -10.01
C ILE A 15 6.54 26.20 -10.76
N ALA A 16 5.63 26.91 -10.07
CA ALA A 16 4.47 27.54 -10.69
C ALA A 16 4.86 28.67 -11.67
N SER A 17 5.89 29.48 -11.37
CA SER A 17 6.39 30.51 -12.30
C SER A 17 7.29 29.97 -13.41
N ALA A 18 7.91 28.80 -13.22
CA ALA A 18 8.54 28.05 -14.31
C ALA A 18 7.49 27.46 -15.28
N LEU A 19 6.34 27.03 -14.75
CA LEU A 19 5.15 26.64 -15.53
C LEU A 19 4.45 27.85 -16.17
N GLU A 20 4.42 29.01 -15.52
CA GLU A 20 3.84 30.23 -16.07
C GLU A 20 4.72 30.87 -17.15
N ARG A 21 6.03 30.58 -17.20
CA ARG A 21 6.90 30.94 -18.34
C ARG A 21 6.84 29.94 -19.50
N LEU A 22 6.07 28.85 -19.36
CA LEU A 22 5.52 28.08 -20.48
C LEU A 22 4.17 28.70 -20.95
N ASP A 23 4.03 30.03 -20.78
CA ASP A 23 2.92 30.87 -21.22
C ASP A 23 2.51 30.62 -22.68
N ASP A 24 1.21 30.62 -22.89
CA ASP A 24 0.42 30.04 -23.99
C ASP A 24 0.78 30.50 -25.42
N PHE A 25 1.72 31.43 -25.58
CA PHE A 25 2.11 31.95 -26.90
C PHE A 25 3.18 31.13 -27.62
N SER A 26 4.01 30.34 -26.90
CA SER A 26 5.02 29.48 -27.54
C SER A 26 4.56 28.04 -27.81
N MET A 27 3.43 27.60 -27.23
CA MET A 27 2.87 26.25 -27.44
C MET A 27 1.72 26.19 -28.46
N SER A 28 1.23 27.34 -28.93
CA SER A 28 0.18 27.42 -29.96
C SER A 28 0.53 26.79 -31.31
N ASP A 29 1.82 26.51 -31.58
CA ASP A 29 2.30 25.96 -32.86
C ASP A 29 2.86 24.53 -32.73
N VAL A 30 2.76 23.89 -31.55
CA VAL A 30 3.25 22.54 -31.31
C VAL A 30 2.12 21.53 -31.55
N VAL A 31 1.89 21.22 -32.82
CA VAL A 31 1.03 20.09 -33.22
C VAL A 31 1.85 18.81 -33.07
N ALA A 32 1.50 18.00 -32.07
CA ALA A 32 2.09 16.70 -31.73
C ALA A 32 3.51 16.76 -31.13
N GLN A 33 3.59 16.94 -29.81
CA GLN A 33 4.81 16.59 -29.07
C GLN A 33 4.63 15.19 -28.49
N GLU A 34 5.34 14.22 -29.08
CA GLU A 34 5.56 12.90 -28.49
C GLU A 34 6.38 13.05 -27.20
N GLY A 35 5.91 12.44 -26.09
CA GLY A 35 6.62 12.03 -24.87
C GLY A 35 7.64 12.98 -24.22
N VAL A 36 7.49 13.23 -22.91
CA VAL A 36 8.57 13.85 -22.12
C VAL A 36 9.46 12.75 -21.54
N ILE A 37 10.69 12.65 -22.07
CA ILE A 37 11.68 11.70 -21.56
C ILE A 37 12.47 12.36 -20.42
N LEU A 38 12.23 11.93 -19.19
CA LEU A 38 13.05 12.33 -18.04
C LEU A 38 14.20 11.33 -17.86
N ARG A 39 15.43 11.82 -17.97
CA ARG A 39 16.64 11.06 -17.62
C ARG A 39 17.18 11.60 -16.32
N SER A 40 16.98 10.87 -15.22
CA SER A 40 17.50 11.28 -13.91
C SER A 40 18.47 10.25 -13.38
N GLU A 41 19.63 10.75 -12.93
CA GLU A 41 20.42 10.12 -11.89
C GLU A 41 20.25 11.03 -10.68
N TYR A 42 19.78 10.48 -9.56
CA TYR A 42 19.67 11.23 -8.32
C TYR A 42 20.25 10.40 -7.19
N GLU A 43 20.93 11.11 -6.30
CA GLU A 43 21.36 10.62 -4.99
C GLU A 43 20.86 11.64 -3.99
N ILE A 44 20.01 11.19 -3.08
CA ILE A 44 19.48 12.00 -1.99
C ILE A 44 20.03 11.39 -0.70
N GLU A 45 21.03 12.05 -0.14
CA GLU A 45 21.59 11.72 1.15
C GLU A 45 20.98 12.65 2.21
N ILE A 46 20.32 12.07 3.20
CA ILE A 46 19.80 12.77 4.37
C ILE A 46 20.54 12.24 5.59
N ASP A 47 21.43 13.08 6.11
CA ASP A 47 22.26 12.79 7.30
C ASP A 47 21.39 12.34 8.48
N THR A 48 20.38 13.14 8.84
CA THR A 48 19.44 12.78 9.91
C THR A 48 18.03 13.36 9.71
N VAL A 49 17.03 12.52 9.97
CA VAL A 49 15.63 12.93 10.18
C VAL A 49 15.28 12.66 11.64
N GLN A 50 14.74 13.68 12.32
CA GLN A 50 14.38 13.60 13.72
C GLN A 50 12.94 14.05 13.92
N TYR A 51 12.15 13.18 14.54
CA TYR A 51 10.85 13.52 15.12
C TYR A 51 11.03 13.71 16.62
N PHE A 52 10.57 14.85 17.13
CA PHE A 52 10.49 15.12 18.56
C PHE A 52 9.03 15.15 18.95
N ASP A 53 8.68 14.34 19.93
CA ASP A 53 7.42 14.50 20.63
C ASP A 53 7.52 15.77 21.49
N GLU A 54 6.57 16.70 21.34
CA GLU A 54 6.59 18.00 22.04
C GLU A 54 6.38 17.83 23.55
N ASP A 55 5.81 16.70 23.98
CA ASP A 55 5.26 16.56 25.33
C ASP A 55 6.05 15.66 26.30
N ASP A 56 6.94 14.75 25.86
CA ASP A 56 7.77 13.96 26.80
C ASP A 56 8.92 13.19 26.14
N TYR A 57 10.12 13.81 26.01
CA TYR A 57 11.46 13.23 25.75
C TYR A 57 11.63 12.14 24.67
N GLY A 58 10.57 11.85 23.93
CA GLY A 58 10.46 10.84 22.91
C GLY A 58 11.10 11.37 21.64
N ASN A 59 12.16 10.72 21.17
CA ASN A 59 12.68 11.02 19.84
C ASN A 59 12.74 9.77 18.98
N ILE A 60 12.33 9.92 17.73
CA ILE A 60 12.61 8.95 16.68
C ILE A 60 13.63 9.61 15.77
N THR A 61 14.81 9.01 15.65
CA THR A 61 15.87 9.50 14.76
C THR A 61 16.16 8.44 13.72
N MET A 62 16.13 8.83 12.46
CA MET A 62 16.68 8.05 11.36
C MET A 62 17.96 8.74 10.92
N SER A 63 19.08 8.02 10.85
CA SER A 63 20.35 8.55 10.34
C SER A 63 20.85 7.79 9.12
N ASP A 64 21.69 8.46 8.35
CA ASP A 64 22.37 7.90 7.17
C ASP A 64 21.34 7.35 6.18
N ILE A 65 20.33 8.16 5.86
CA ILE A 65 19.31 7.80 4.88
C ILE A 65 19.89 8.12 3.50
N ASN A 66 20.03 7.12 2.66
CA ASN A 66 20.41 7.27 1.27
C ASN A 66 19.32 6.72 0.36
N PHE A 67 19.00 7.49 -0.68
CA PHE A 67 18.11 7.11 -1.75
C PHE A 67 18.81 7.40 -3.07
N ALA A 68 19.21 6.35 -3.77
CA ALA A 68 20.08 6.46 -4.93
C ALA A 68 19.60 5.59 -6.09
N THR A 69 19.79 6.09 -7.31
CA THR A 69 19.66 5.30 -8.53
C THR A 69 21.01 4.70 -8.90
N ARG A 70 21.12 3.37 -9.05
CA ARG A 70 22.39 2.72 -9.43
C ARG A 70 22.85 3.02 -10.86
N SER A 71 21.93 3.46 -11.71
CA SER A 71 22.23 3.86 -13.08
C SER A 71 21.26 4.95 -13.54
N GLN A 72 21.68 5.73 -14.54
CA GLN A 72 20.81 6.70 -15.20
C GLN A 72 19.68 5.94 -15.90
N GLN A 73 18.44 6.24 -15.53
CA GLN A 73 17.28 5.59 -16.13
C GLN A 73 16.33 6.60 -16.75
N VAL A 74 15.64 6.11 -17.76
CA VAL A 74 14.58 6.84 -18.44
C VAL A 74 13.28 6.55 -17.69
N ILE A 75 12.68 7.59 -17.14
CA ILE A 75 11.28 7.57 -16.78
C ILE A 75 10.55 8.18 -17.97
N ASP A 76 9.71 7.37 -18.61
CA ASP A 76 8.90 7.84 -19.73
C ASP A 76 7.58 8.39 -19.18
N LEU A 77 7.31 9.65 -19.52
CA LEU A 77 6.08 10.34 -19.15
C LEU A 77 5.27 10.55 -20.43
N ASP A 78 4.12 9.88 -20.46
CA ASP A 78 3.20 9.94 -21.60
C ASP A 78 1.83 10.47 -21.17
N ILE A 79 1.13 11.11 -22.10
CA ILE A 79 -0.27 11.50 -21.92
C ILE A 79 -1.12 10.40 -22.53
N VAL A 80 -1.84 9.69 -21.68
CA VAL A 80 -2.68 8.56 -22.11
C VAL A 80 -4.15 8.97 -22.10
N SER A 81 -4.91 8.51 -23.09
CA SER A 81 -6.37 8.61 -23.10
C SER A 81 -6.97 7.25 -22.77
N GLY A 82 -7.95 7.21 -21.88
CA GLY A 82 -8.58 5.96 -21.49
C GLY A 82 -9.30 5.29 -22.66
N ALA A 83 -9.14 3.97 -22.74
CA ALA A 83 -9.64 3.18 -23.85
C ALA A 83 -11.18 3.16 -23.90
N VAL A 84 -11.73 3.09 -25.11
CA VAL A 84 -13.18 2.88 -25.34
C VAL A 84 -13.63 1.58 -24.65
N GLY A 85 -14.68 1.65 -23.84
CA GLY A 85 -15.20 0.55 -23.03
C GLY A 85 -14.48 0.30 -21.71
N SER A 86 -13.49 1.12 -21.34
CA SER A 86 -12.85 1.08 -20.01
C SER A 86 -13.53 2.01 -19.01
N ASN A 87 -13.28 1.81 -17.72
CA ASN A 87 -13.64 2.75 -16.65
C ASN A 87 -12.93 4.12 -16.76
N ARG A 88 -11.97 4.27 -17.69
CA ARG A 88 -11.27 5.51 -18.00
C ARG A 88 -11.70 6.14 -19.33
N GLU A 89 -12.69 5.56 -20.03
CA GLU A 89 -13.11 6.05 -21.34
C GLU A 89 -13.39 7.57 -21.33
N GLY A 90 -12.79 8.29 -22.28
CA GLY A 90 -12.94 9.74 -22.40
C GLY A 90 -12.14 10.57 -21.40
N ARG A 91 -11.37 9.94 -20.50
CA ARG A 91 -10.46 10.63 -19.56
C ARG A 91 -9.05 10.68 -20.12
N ASN A 92 -8.36 11.76 -19.82
CA ASN A 92 -6.92 11.86 -20.03
C ASN A 92 -6.21 11.62 -18.69
N GLY A 93 -5.07 10.94 -18.77
CA GLY A 93 -4.20 10.65 -17.66
C GLY A 93 -2.73 10.88 -18.01
N ILE A 94 -1.90 10.86 -17.00
CA ILE A 94 -0.45 10.90 -17.12
C ILE A 94 0.06 9.51 -16.76
N ARG A 95 0.78 8.89 -17.69
CA ARG A 95 1.44 7.61 -17.51
C ARG A 95 2.89 7.84 -17.14
N PHE A 96 3.29 7.31 -16.00
CA PHE A 96 4.70 7.12 -15.65
C PHE A 96 5.02 5.67 -15.95
N SER A 97 5.96 5.43 -16.85
CA SER A 97 6.42 4.09 -17.13
C SER A 97 7.94 4.00 -17.02
N ASN A 98 8.40 2.88 -16.49
CA ASN A 98 9.82 2.67 -16.31
C ASN A 98 10.16 1.18 -16.42
N GLN A 99 11.14 0.88 -17.28
CA GLN A 99 11.58 -0.49 -17.57
C GLN A 99 12.64 -1.01 -16.61
N GLU A 100 13.34 -0.11 -15.91
CA GLU A 100 14.35 -0.39 -14.91
C GLU A 100 14.38 0.78 -13.90
N LEU A 101 13.95 0.52 -12.66
CA LEU A 101 14.01 1.46 -11.53
C LEU A 101 15.00 0.89 -10.51
N PRO A 102 16.32 1.02 -10.72
CA PRO A 102 17.31 0.50 -9.80
C PRO A 102 17.47 1.47 -8.64
N ILE A 103 16.38 1.66 -7.89
CA ILE A 103 16.35 2.42 -6.66
C ILE A 103 16.89 1.52 -5.56
N ASP A 104 17.90 2.01 -4.86
CA ASP A 104 18.30 1.49 -3.57
C ASP A 104 17.96 2.52 -2.50
N LEU A 105 17.30 2.05 -1.44
CA LEU A 105 17.00 2.82 -0.24
C LEU A 105 17.76 2.19 0.91
N SER A 106 18.55 2.96 1.64
CA SER A 106 19.19 2.50 2.87
C SER A 106 18.97 3.50 3.98
N VAL A 107 18.61 3.01 5.17
CA VAL A 107 18.60 3.77 6.41
C VAL A 107 19.61 3.11 7.33
N GLY A 108 20.71 3.79 7.63
CA GLY A 108 21.80 3.23 8.42
C GLY A 108 21.37 2.88 9.86
N ALA A 109 20.58 3.73 10.50
CA ALA A 109 20.01 3.42 11.81
C ALA A 109 18.68 4.14 12.07
N VAL A 110 17.69 3.38 12.53
CA VAL A 110 16.48 3.88 13.16
C VAL A 110 16.69 3.81 14.67
N LYS A 111 16.44 4.91 15.38
CA LYS A 111 16.61 5.00 16.84
C LYS A 111 15.33 5.51 17.47
N VAL A 112 14.93 4.88 18.58
CA VAL A 112 13.87 5.37 19.46
C VAL A 112 14.48 5.68 20.82
N ASN A 113 14.38 6.94 21.25
CA ASN A 113 14.94 7.45 22.51
C ASN A 113 16.44 7.16 22.64
N GLY A 114 17.17 7.34 21.53
CA GLY A 114 18.61 7.06 21.43
C GLY A 114 19.01 5.59 21.39
N LYS A 115 18.07 4.64 21.51
CA LYS A 115 18.34 3.20 21.32
C LYS A 115 18.17 2.81 19.86
N SER A 116 19.17 2.17 19.27
CA SER A 116 19.08 1.63 17.92
C SER A 116 18.03 0.52 17.87
N LEU A 117 17.19 0.59 16.85
CA LEU A 117 16.32 -0.49 16.40
C LEU A 117 16.93 -1.20 15.19
N GLY A 118 18.14 -0.84 14.75
CA GLY A 118 18.77 -1.37 13.55
C GLY A 118 18.59 -0.47 12.32
N GLY A 119 19.24 -0.87 11.23
CA GLY A 119 19.08 -0.29 9.90
C GLY A 119 18.10 -1.10 9.05
N LEU A 120 17.56 -0.48 8.01
CA LEU A 120 16.68 -1.13 7.04
C LEU A 120 16.99 -0.64 5.65
N GLY A 121 16.67 -1.43 4.63
CA GLY A 121 16.80 -0.98 3.26
C GLY A 121 16.14 -1.88 2.24
N MET A 122 16.16 -1.38 1.01
CA MET A 122 15.75 -2.04 -0.20
C MET A 122 16.90 -1.92 -1.19
N ARG A 123 17.24 -3.03 -1.87
CA ARG A 123 18.28 -3.05 -2.89
C ARG A 123 17.89 -3.97 -4.04
N HIS A 124 18.60 -3.84 -5.15
CA HIS A 124 18.43 -4.74 -6.30
C HIS A 124 17.01 -4.74 -6.90
N LEU A 125 16.26 -3.63 -6.79
CA LEU A 125 15.04 -3.48 -7.57
C LEU A 125 15.35 -3.61 -9.06
N ASP A 126 14.68 -4.55 -9.71
CA ASP A 126 14.75 -4.88 -11.12
C ASP A 126 13.33 -5.18 -11.59
N THR A 127 12.96 -4.64 -12.75
CA THR A 127 11.65 -4.82 -13.40
C THR A 127 11.75 -5.69 -14.64
N GLY A 128 12.91 -6.30 -14.90
CA GLY A 128 13.14 -7.32 -15.92
C GLY A 128 13.21 -6.81 -17.36
N GLY A 129 13.09 -5.48 -17.57
CA GLY A 129 13.33 -4.81 -18.85
C GLY A 129 12.36 -5.12 -20.00
N VAL A 130 11.39 -6.03 -19.81
CA VAL A 130 10.41 -6.42 -20.85
C VAL A 130 9.14 -5.59 -20.71
N ASP A 131 8.46 -5.71 -19.57
CA ASP A 131 7.26 -4.94 -19.24
C ASP A 131 7.63 -3.87 -18.20
N PRO A 132 7.28 -2.58 -18.42
CA PRO A 132 7.60 -1.54 -17.46
C PRO A 132 6.71 -1.63 -16.21
N LEU A 133 7.24 -1.15 -15.08
CA LEU A 133 6.39 -0.66 -14.00
C LEU A 133 5.61 0.54 -14.52
N VAL A 134 4.29 0.51 -14.42
CA VAL A 134 3.41 1.58 -14.90
C VAL A 134 2.60 2.13 -13.76
N VAL A 135 2.60 3.46 -13.63
CA VAL A 135 1.71 4.21 -12.75
C VAL A 135 0.93 5.17 -13.64
N ASP A 136 -0.38 4.95 -13.75
CA ASP A 136 -1.28 5.85 -14.48
C ASP A 136 -2.03 6.72 -13.49
N VAL A 137 -1.97 8.03 -13.67
CA VAL A 137 -2.72 9.01 -12.88
C VAL A 137 -3.77 9.64 -13.78
N TRP A 138 -5.03 9.40 -13.48
CA TRP A 138 -6.19 9.88 -14.23
C TRP A 138 -6.86 11.04 -13.51
N ALA A 139 -7.37 12.00 -14.29
CA ALA A 139 -8.28 12.99 -13.76
C ALA A 139 -9.65 12.36 -13.41
N GLY A 140 -10.25 12.81 -12.32
CA GLY A 140 -11.50 12.25 -11.77
C GLY A 140 -11.23 11.13 -10.76
N GLY A 141 -11.87 11.20 -9.60
CA GLY A 141 -11.78 10.25 -8.51
C GLY A 141 -13.08 9.45 -8.35
N PHE A 142 -13.57 9.35 -7.11
CA PHE A 142 -14.72 8.55 -6.75
C PHE A 142 -16.05 9.22 -7.15
N ASP A 143 -16.84 8.52 -7.98
CA ASP A 143 -18.21 8.92 -8.29
C ASP A 143 -19.15 8.44 -7.17
N LEU A 144 -19.60 9.37 -6.33
CA LEU A 144 -20.50 9.09 -5.21
C LEU A 144 -21.93 8.79 -5.65
N ASN A 145 -22.36 9.28 -6.81
CA ASN A 145 -23.76 9.27 -7.21
C ASN A 145 -24.06 8.33 -8.40
N GLU A 146 -23.01 7.72 -8.97
CA GLU A 146 -23.04 6.79 -10.11
C GLU A 146 -23.94 7.29 -11.24
N ASN A 147 -24.05 8.62 -11.39
CA ASN A 147 -25.05 9.23 -12.26
C ASN A 147 -24.64 9.22 -13.74
N THR A 148 -23.48 8.61 -14.06
CA THR A 148 -22.86 8.52 -15.39
C THR A 148 -22.41 9.87 -15.97
N ILE A 149 -22.37 10.92 -15.15
CA ILE A 149 -21.80 12.23 -15.44
C ILE A 149 -20.44 12.29 -14.75
N ALA A 150 -19.42 12.77 -15.44
CA ALA A 150 -18.11 13.01 -14.84
C ALA A 150 -18.16 14.25 -13.93
N ASP A 151 -18.72 14.09 -12.72
CA ASP A 151 -18.75 15.10 -11.66
C ASP A 151 -17.82 14.78 -10.48
N GLU A 152 -16.96 13.79 -10.68
CA GLU A 152 -15.94 13.34 -9.73
C GLU A 152 -14.92 14.45 -9.45
N SER A 153 -14.71 14.73 -8.16
CA SER A 153 -13.54 15.48 -7.70
C SER A 153 -12.29 14.57 -7.72
N GLY A 154 -11.09 15.12 -7.52
CA GLY A 154 -9.91 14.30 -7.24
C GLY A 154 -9.24 13.64 -8.45
N PHE A 155 -8.51 12.55 -8.18
CA PHE A 155 -7.75 11.80 -9.16
C PHE A 155 -7.78 10.30 -8.86
N THR A 156 -7.53 9.49 -9.89
CA THR A 156 -7.44 8.04 -9.76
C THR A 156 -6.04 7.56 -10.13
N VAL A 157 -5.51 6.59 -9.40
CA VAL A 157 -4.22 5.97 -9.64
C VAL A 157 -4.42 4.49 -9.95
N ASP A 158 -3.85 4.06 -11.09
CA ASP A 158 -3.70 2.65 -11.43
C ASP A 158 -2.20 2.31 -11.39
N VAL A 159 -1.84 1.18 -10.76
CA VAL A 159 -0.45 0.72 -10.65
C VAL A 159 -0.34 -0.69 -11.21
N THR A 160 0.53 -0.88 -12.19
CA THR A 160 0.86 -2.20 -12.76
C THR A 160 2.29 -2.56 -12.40
N VAL A 161 2.44 -3.60 -11.59
CA VAL A 161 3.74 -4.19 -11.27
C VAL A 161 3.97 -5.41 -12.16
N PRO A 162 5.01 -5.40 -13.02
CA PRO A 162 5.25 -6.49 -13.96
C PRO A 162 5.67 -7.78 -13.26
N LYS A 163 5.51 -8.90 -13.96
CA LYS A 163 5.78 -10.25 -13.41
C LYS A 163 7.26 -10.50 -13.14
N GLU A 164 8.13 -9.77 -13.83
CA GLU A 164 9.58 -9.83 -13.66
C GLU A 164 10.08 -8.95 -12.51
N THR A 165 9.22 -8.16 -11.85
CA THR A 165 9.65 -7.32 -10.73
C THR A 165 10.21 -8.17 -9.60
N THR A 166 11.43 -7.82 -9.20
CA THR A 166 12.14 -8.40 -8.06
C THR A 166 12.91 -7.34 -7.31
N TYR A 167 13.02 -7.46 -5.99
CA TYR A 167 13.87 -6.62 -5.14
C TYR A 167 14.19 -7.32 -3.83
N ASP A 168 15.30 -6.94 -3.20
CA ASP A 168 15.65 -7.44 -1.87
C ASP A 168 15.28 -6.41 -0.81
N LEU A 169 14.65 -6.87 0.27
CA LEU A 169 14.51 -6.11 1.51
C LEU A 169 15.47 -6.66 2.54
N TYR A 170 16.06 -5.78 3.33
CA TYR A 170 16.95 -6.18 4.41
C TYR A 170 16.79 -5.31 5.64
N TYR A 171 17.11 -5.92 6.77
CA TYR A 171 17.19 -5.32 8.09
C TYR A 171 18.52 -5.73 8.71
N THR A 172 19.23 -4.78 9.29
CA THR A 172 20.53 -5.05 9.92
C THR A 172 20.52 -4.57 11.36
N ASP A 173 20.94 -5.44 12.28
CA ASP A 173 21.14 -5.05 13.67
C ASP A 173 22.34 -5.80 14.25
N ASP A 174 23.20 -5.06 14.95
CA ASP A 174 24.40 -5.57 15.63
C ASP A 174 25.24 -6.60 14.82
N GLY A 175 25.41 -6.36 13.52
CA GLY A 175 26.22 -7.19 12.62
C GLY A 175 25.53 -8.45 12.09
N SER A 176 24.24 -8.63 12.38
CA SER A 176 23.38 -9.62 11.72
C SER A 176 22.51 -8.96 10.67
N GLU A 177 22.29 -9.63 9.53
CA GLU A 177 21.37 -9.19 8.49
C GLU A 177 20.22 -10.18 8.37
N LEU A 178 18.99 -9.69 8.52
CA LEU A 178 17.79 -10.38 8.05
C LEU A 178 17.49 -9.87 6.65
N SER A 179 17.41 -10.74 5.65
CA SER A 179 17.07 -10.36 4.28
C SER A 179 16.02 -11.27 3.67
N MET A 180 15.32 -10.75 2.66
CA MET A 180 14.34 -11.49 1.87
C MET A 180 14.30 -10.92 0.46
N THR A 181 14.01 -11.76 -0.51
CA THR A 181 13.78 -11.36 -1.90
C THR A 181 12.27 -11.35 -2.14
N ILE A 182 11.75 -10.24 -2.65
CA ILE A 182 10.38 -10.11 -3.11
C ILE A 182 10.36 -10.25 -4.62
N ASP A 183 9.56 -11.17 -5.17
CA ASP A 183 9.33 -11.29 -6.62
C ASP A 183 7.85 -11.52 -6.94
N HIS A 184 7.45 -11.24 -8.19
CA HIS A 184 6.03 -11.29 -8.59
C HIS A 184 5.74 -12.36 -9.65
N CYS A 185 6.68 -13.29 -9.85
CA CYS A 185 6.54 -14.30 -10.89
C CYS A 185 5.72 -15.50 -10.39
N SER A 186 4.69 -15.90 -11.15
CA SER A 186 3.84 -17.05 -10.81
C SER A 186 4.21 -18.33 -11.57
N SER A 187 4.94 -18.22 -12.69
CA SER A 187 5.40 -19.38 -13.46
C SER A 187 6.67 -19.11 -14.23
N TYR A 188 7.53 -20.12 -14.31
CA TYR A 188 8.77 -20.08 -15.08
C TYR A 188 8.72 -21.09 -16.23
N SER A 189 9.25 -20.70 -17.38
CA SER A 189 9.56 -21.59 -18.49
C SER A 189 10.97 -21.29 -19.00
N ALA A 190 11.81 -22.32 -19.10
CA ALA A 190 13.22 -22.19 -19.52
C ALA A 190 14.01 -21.11 -18.76
N GLY A 191 13.71 -20.90 -17.46
CA GLY A 191 14.39 -19.91 -16.62
C GLY A 191 13.89 -18.46 -16.80
N SER A 192 12.84 -18.23 -17.58
CA SER A 192 12.20 -16.91 -17.74
C SER A 192 10.81 -16.91 -17.12
N CYS A 193 10.42 -15.78 -16.53
CA CYS A 193 9.07 -15.62 -16.00
C CYS A 193 8.04 -15.55 -17.13
N THR A 194 7.04 -16.41 -17.12
CA THR A 194 6.02 -16.47 -18.16
C THR A 194 4.69 -15.83 -17.75
N ALA A 195 4.34 -15.87 -16.47
CA ALA A 195 3.14 -15.24 -15.91
C ALA A 195 3.39 -14.72 -14.50
N GLY A 196 2.55 -13.80 -14.03
CA GLY A 196 2.67 -13.18 -12.71
C GLY A 196 2.26 -11.71 -12.76
N GLY A 197 2.88 -10.90 -11.89
CA GLY A 197 2.62 -9.48 -11.76
C GLY A 197 1.39 -9.22 -10.89
N ILE A 198 1.10 -7.95 -10.68
CA ILE A 198 -0.10 -7.51 -9.96
C ILE A 198 -0.54 -6.16 -10.49
N VAL A 199 -1.85 -5.99 -10.65
CA VAL A 199 -2.46 -4.74 -11.11
C VAL A 199 -3.39 -4.25 -10.01
N PHE A 200 -3.16 -3.02 -9.58
CA PHE A 200 -4.02 -2.25 -8.71
C PHE A 200 -4.75 -1.23 -9.58
N SER A 201 -6.06 -1.36 -9.71
CA SER A 201 -6.88 -0.50 -10.56
C SER A 201 -7.87 0.30 -9.71
N GLY A 202 -8.03 1.59 -9.98
CA GLY A 202 -9.09 2.38 -9.37
C GLY A 202 -8.82 2.84 -7.94
N MET A 203 -7.56 3.09 -7.57
CA MET A 203 -7.26 3.76 -6.31
C MET A 203 -7.62 5.25 -6.44
N THR A 204 -8.74 5.68 -5.86
CA THR A 204 -9.19 7.08 -5.96
C THR A 204 -8.70 7.90 -4.78
N PHE A 205 -8.49 9.20 -4.99
CA PHE A 205 -8.14 10.17 -3.96
C PHE A 205 -9.03 11.39 -4.11
N ASP A 206 -9.91 11.58 -3.14
CA ASP A 206 -11.02 12.54 -3.20
C ASP A 206 -11.08 13.37 -1.93
N VAL A 207 -11.35 14.66 -2.08
CA VAL A 207 -11.73 15.51 -0.96
C VAL A 207 -13.25 15.58 -0.93
N THR A 208 -13.85 15.01 0.11
CA THR A 208 -15.29 14.99 0.37
C THR A 208 -15.64 15.98 1.48
N ASP A 209 -16.94 16.15 1.75
CA ASP A 209 -17.41 16.93 2.90
C ASP A 209 -16.93 16.36 4.25
N GLU A 210 -16.62 15.07 4.29
CA GLU A 210 -16.16 14.35 5.48
C GLU A 210 -14.63 14.35 5.62
N GLY A 211 -13.87 14.69 4.57
CA GLY A 211 -12.42 14.77 4.61
C GLY A 211 -11.71 14.17 3.38
N LEU A 212 -10.55 13.54 3.58
CA LEU A 212 -9.82 12.85 2.52
C LEU A 212 -10.31 11.40 2.42
N ARG A 213 -10.97 11.07 1.32
CA ARG A 213 -11.35 9.70 0.96
C ARG A 213 -10.31 9.09 0.02
N ILE A 214 -9.85 7.91 0.36
CA ILE A 214 -8.93 7.08 -0.42
C ILE A 214 -9.68 5.80 -0.80
N GLY A 215 -9.97 5.62 -2.09
CA GLY A 215 -10.58 4.40 -2.61
C GLY A 215 -9.61 3.23 -2.57
N ILE A 216 -10.10 2.06 -2.15
CA ILE A 216 -9.30 0.83 -2.19
C ILE A 216 -9.26 0.32 -3.65
N PRO A 217 -8.08 -0.03 -4.18
CA PRO A 217 -7.98 -0.51 -5.55
C PRO A 217 -8.65 -1.88 -5.74
N GLU A 218 -9.21 -2.10 -6.93
CA GLU A 218 -9.55 -3.41 -7.43
C GLU A 218 -8.28 -4.19 -7.78
N VAL A 219 -8.22 -5.44 -7.36
CA VAL A 219 -7.16 -6.40 -7.68
C VAL A 219 -7.79 -7.73 -8.07
N ALA A 220 -7.42 -8.24 -9.24
CA ALA A 220 -7.91 -9.52 -9.76
C ALA A 220 -6.74 -10.44 -10.14
N GLY A 221 -6.39 -11.33 -9.23
CA GLY A 221 -5.23 -12.20 -9.33
C GLY A 221 -3.93 -11.52 -8.94
N GLY A 222 -2.82 -12.10 -9.41
CA GLY A 222 -1.48 -11.69 -9.06
C GLY A 222 -0.87 -12.47 -7.92
N GLN A 223 0.43 -12.26 -7.71
CA GLN A 223 1.24 -13.03 -6.77
C GLN A 223 2.40 -12.20 -6.24
N ILE A 224 2.67 -12.36 -4.95
CA ILE A 224 3.84 -11.82 -4.26
C ILE A 224 4.53 -12.99 -3.58
N ASN A 225 5.76 -13.25 -4.00
CA ASN A 225 6.63 -14.24 -3.39
C ASN A 225 7.61 -13.51 -2.47
N ILE A 226 7.72 -13.99 -1.23
CA ILE A 226 8.75 -13.62 -0.28
C ILE A 226 9.66 -14.84 -0.18
N ARG A 227 10.76 -14.82 -0.94
CA ARG A 227 11.71 -15.91 -1.00
C ARG A 227 12.95 -15.59 -0.20
N ASN A 228 13.74 -16.63 0.05
CA ASN A 228 15.06 -16.48 0.62
C ASN A 228 15.00 -15.71 1.94
N PHE A 229 14.01 -15.96 2.79
CA PHE A 229 14.01 -15.36 4.12
C PHE A 229 15.24 -15.88 4.86
N ARG A 230 16.23 -15.02 5.03
CA ARG A 230 17.59 -15.38 5.45
C ARG A 230 17.94 -14.60 6.71
N LEU A 231 18.48 -15.31 7.68
CA LEU A 231 19.27 -14.69 8.75
C LEU A 231 20.73 -14.98 8.47
N ASN A 232 21.48 -13.95 8.10
CA ASN A 232 22.84 -14.04 7.56
C ASN A 232 22.88 -14.95 6.32
N GLU A 233 23.49 -16.12 6.40
CA GLU A 233 23.66 -17.05 5.27
C GLU A 233 22.62 -18.18 5.24
N SER A 234 21.82 -18.35 6.30
CA SER A 234 20.88 -19.47 6.42
C SER A 234 19.50 -19.08 5.90
N VAL A 235 19.04 -19.74 4.85
CA VAL A 235 17.64 -19.66 4.37
C VAL A 235 16.75 -20.43 5.34
N ILE A 236 15.68 -19.78 5.78
CA ILE A 236 14.74 -20.32 6.76
C ILE A 236 13.50 -20.84 6.02
N ASN A 237 12.85 -19.98 5.24
CA ASN A 237 11.55 -20.27 4.65
C ASN A 237 11.20 -19.35 3.48
N ASP A 238 10.20 -19.77 2.70
CA ASP A 238 9.57 -18.96 1.67
C ASP A 238 8.07 -18.80 1.97
N ILE A 239 7.51 -17.65 1.60
CA ILE A 239 6.08 -17.36 1.68
C ILE A 239 5.60 -16.94 0.31
N THR A 240 4.46 -17.45 -0.13
CA THR A 240 3.79 -17.01 -1.35
C THR A 240 2.39 -16.55 -0.99
N LEU A 241 2.05 -15.34 -1.43
CA LEU A 241 0.71 -14.79 -1.41
C LEU A 241 0.24 -14.73 -2.87
N LYS A 242 -0.87 -15.38 -3.22
CA LYS A 242 -1.33 -15.40 -4.62
C LYS A 242 -2.84 -15.37 -4.72
N ASN A 243 -3.33 -15.25 -5.96
CA ASN A 243 -4.77 -15.19 -6.24
C ASN A 243 -5.46 -14.08 -5.43
N PHE A 244 -4.77 -12.92 -5.31
CA PHE A 244 -5.36 -11.76 -4.67
C PHE A 244 -6.68 -11.43 -5.33
N THR A 245 -7.70 -11.22 -4.52
CA THR A 245 -8.99 -10.72 -4.96
C THR A 245 -9.28 -9.54 -4.07
N ILE A 246 -9.47 -8.37 -4.65
CA ILE A 246 -10.01 -7.19 -3.98
C ILE A 246 -11.06 -6.66 -4.95
N PRO A 247 -12.35 -6.92 -4.71
CA PRO A 247 -13.39 -6.44 -5.60
C PRO A 247 -13.49 -4.92 -5.57
N THR A 248 -14.07 -4.34 -6.62
CA THR A 248 -14.35 -2.91 -6.68
C THR A 248 -15.14 -2.44 -5.46
N GLY A 249 -14.76 -1.28 -4.94
CA GLY A 249 -15.34 -0.70 -3.75
C GLY A 249 -14.42 -0.84 -2.54
N GLY A 250 -14.83 -0.26 -1.43
CA GLY A 250 -13.92 -0.03 -0.30
C GLY A 250 -13.38 1.38 -0.32
N TYR A 251 -13.14 1.92 0.87
CA TYR A 251 -12.51 3.21 1.04
C TYR A 251 -11.89 3.32 2.43
N PHE A 252 -10.98 4.26 2.56
CA PHE A 252 -10.52 4.80 3.84
C PHE A 252 -10.81 6.29 3.83
N ASN A 253 -11.54 6.79 4.83
CA ASN A 253 -11.86 8.19 4.97
C ASN A 253 -11.12 8.75 6.18
N LEU A 254 -10.51 9.92 6.02
CA LEU A 254 -9.82 10.67 7.07
C LEU A 254 -10.44 12.04 7.21
N GLY A 255 -11.14 12.25 8.32
CA GLY A 255 -11.90 13.45 8.60
C GLY A 255 -11.36 14.29 9.76
N ALA A 256 -11.82 15.54 9.77
CA ALA A 256 -11.70 16.43 10.92
C ALA A 256 -12.62 15.94 12.07
N PRO A 257 -12.35 16.35 13.32
CA PRO A 257 -13.22 16.04 14.44
C PRO A 257 -14.60 16.72 14.28
N ASP A 258 -15.65 16.05 14.76
CA ASP A 258 -17.03 16.56 14.70
C ASP A 258 -17.26 17.79 15.58
N VAL A 259 -16.40 17.98 16.59
CA VAL A 259 -16.48 19.09 17.54
C VAL A 259 -15.26 20.00 17.43
N ALA A 260 -15.52 21.31 17.30
CA ALA A 260 -14.48 22.31 17.28
C ALA A 260 -13.63 22.28 18.57
N ALA A 261 -12.31 22.39 18.42
CA ALA A 261 -11.29 22.34 19.48
C ALA A 261 -10.93 20.94 20.02
N GLU A 262 -11.45 19.86 19.43
CA GLU A 262 -10.90 18.53 19.66
C GLU A 262 -9.63 18.29 18.84
N SER A 263 -8.71 17.51 19.39
CA SER A 263 -7.50 17.03 18.70
C SER A 263 -7.69 15.57 18.35
N ALA A 264 -8.52 15.33 17.33
CA ALA A 264 -8.83 14.00 16.82
C ALA A 264 -8.72 13.94 15.30
N ILE A 265 -8.46 12.74 14.79
CA ILE A 265 -8.66 12.39 13.38
C ILE A 265 -9.80 11.39 13.36
N ASN A 266 -10.92 11.78 12.77
CA ASN A 266 -12.02 10.85 12.52
C ASN A 266 -11.63 9.97 11.34
N PHE A 267 -11.97 8.69 11.41
CA PHE A 267 -11.71 7.79 10.31
C PHE A 267 -12.79 6.73 10.18
N ASP A 268 -13.10 6.45 8.92
CA ASP A 268 -13.92 5.32 8.53
C ASP A 268 -13.12 4.46 7.58
N ALA A 269 -13.28 3.15 7.68
CA ALA A 269 -12.67 2.21 6.77
C ALA A 269 -13.72 1.24 6.28
N TYR A 270 -13.65 0.91 5.00
CA TYR A 270 -14.52 -0.05 4.36
C TYR A 270 -13.71 -0.92 3.40
N PHE A 271 -13.88 -2.24 3.50
CA PHE A 271 -13.32 -3.21 2.57
C PHE A 271 -14.43 -4.06 1.95
N ALA A 272 -14.37 -4.21 0.63
CA ALA A 272 -15.35 -4.95 -0.14
C ALA A 272 -15.33 -6.46 0.18
N ALA A 273 -16.51 -7.06 0.13
CA ALA A 273 -16.73 -8.50 0.29
C ALA A 273 -15.96 -9.33 -0.73
N GLY A 274 -15.44 -10.49 -0.32
CA GLY A 274 -14.71 -11.37 -1.25
C GLY A 274 -13.26 -10.94 -1.44
N SER A 275 -12.80 -9.93 -0.69
CA SER A 275 -11.39 -9.63 -0.59
C SER A 275 -10.64 -10.82 0.03
N GLY A 276 -9.49 -11.20 -0.50
CA GLY A 276 -8.77 -12.38 -0.03
C GLY A 276 -7.53 -12.70 -0.85
N PHE A 277 -6.81 -13.72 -0.40
CA PHE A 277 -5.63 -14.27 -1.06
C PHE A 277 -5.37 -15.69 -0.56
N ASP A 278 -4.65 -16.46 -1.36
CA ASP A 278 -4.08 -17.74 -0.93
C ASP A 278 -2.72 -17.52 -0.28
N PHE A 279 -2.57 -18.03 0.93
CA PHE A 279 -1.33 -18.07 1.67
C PHE A 279 -0.67 -19.44 1.53
N ILE A 280 0.61 -19.44 1.19
CA ILE A 280 1.43 -20.64 1.15
C ILE A 280 2.74 -20.36 1.89
N TYR A 281 3.10 -21.24 2.80
CA TYR A 281 4.38 -21.25 3.48
C TYR A 281 5.14 -22.51 3.10
N TYR A 282 6.41 -22.34 2.74
CA TYR A 282 7.34 -23.43 2.45
C TYR A 282 8.43 -23.46 3.51
N ASP A 283 8.53 -24.59 4.21
CA ASP A 283 9.65 -24.87 5.09
C ASP A 283 10.79 -25.48 4.28
N THR A 284 11.78 -24.67 3.94
CA THR A 284 12.96 -25.08 3.17
C THR A 284 14.12 -25.54 4.06
N SER A 285 13.94 -25.56 5.39
CA SER A 285 15.03 -25.76 6.36
C SER A 285 15.40 -27.23 6.61
N ASP A 286 14.53 -28.18 6.23
CA ASP A 286 14.76 -29.62 6.35
C ASP A 286 14.69 -30.33 4.98
N THR A 287 15.27 -31.53 4.92
CA THR A 287 15.18 -32.48 3.81
C THR A 287 13.75 -32.90 3.46
N ASP A 288 12.81 -32.74 4.39
CA ASP A 288 11.38 -32.95 4.20
C ASP A 288 10.70 -31.58 4.00
N VAL A 289 10.76 -31.00 2.80
CA VAL A 289 10.11 -29.70 2.52
C VAL A 289 8.60 -29.81 2.77
N GLN A 290 8.10 -29.04 3.73
CA GLN A 290 6.68 -29.00 4.08
C GLN A 290 6.03 -27.73 3.52
N GLU A 291 4.86 -27.90 2.96
CA GLU A 291 4.00 -26.86 2.42
C GLU A 291 2.77 -26.73 3.33
N PHE A 292 2.57 -25.54 3.90
CA PHE A 292 1.34 -25.16 4.58
C PHE A 292 0.55 -24.19 3.71
N ASN A 293 -0.70 -24.53 3.42
CA ASN A 293 -1.58 -23.72 2.59
C ASN A 293 -2.83 -23.34 3.35
N ALA A 294 -3.31 -22.13 3.10
CA ALA A 294 -4.61 -21.68 3.54
C ALA A 294 -5.16 -20.61 2.59
N THR A 295 -6.47 -20.63 2.34
CA THR A 295 -7.16 -19.54 1.65
C THR A 295 -7.71 -18.58 2.69
N ILE A 296 -7.24 -17.33 2.65
CA ILE A 296 -7.67 -16.27 3.56
C ILE A 296 -8.66 -15.38 2.80
N SER A 297 -9.83 -15.19 3.37
CA SER A 297 -10.88 -14.38 2.73
C SER A 297 -11.72 -13.64 3.75
N PHE A 298 -12.08 -12.42 3.40
CA PHE A 298 -13.02 -11.58 4.12
C PHE A 298 -14.40 -11.74 3.47
N ASN A 299 -15.27 -12.47 4.17
CA ASN A 299 -16.52 -12.96 3.62
C ASN A 299 -17.73 -12.36 4.32
N ALA A 300 -18.87 -12.50 3.66
CA ALA A 300 -20.15 -12.18 4.26
C ALA A 300 -20.45 -12.97 5.55
N LEU A 301 -21.04 -12.30 6.54
CA LEU A 301 -21.76 -12.99 7.61
C LEU A 301 -23.04 -13.62 7.04
N ALA A 302 -23.39 -14.80 7.54
CA ALA A 302 -24.58 -15.51 7.06
C ALA A 302 -25.89 -14.74 7.33
N SER A 303 -25.91 -13.89 8.37
CA SER A 303 -27.03 -12.99 8.69
C SER A 303 -27.32 -11.95 7.61
N ASP A 304 -26.33 -11.66 6.76
CA ASP A 304 -26.31 -10.51 5.87
C ASP A 304 -26.42 -10.90 4.39
N ALA A 305 -26.50 -12.21 4.10
CA ALA A 305 -26.42 -12.79 2.75
C ALA A 305 -27.46 -12.27 1.73
N ASN A 306 -28.48 -11.52 2.16
CA ASN A 306 -29.56 -11.00 1.32
C ASN A 306 -29.65 -9.47 1.26
N THR A 307 -28.71 -8.75 1.88
CA THR A 307 -28.68 -7.29 1.88
C THR A 307 -27.61 -6.84 0.90
N ALA A 308 -28.00 -6.17 -0.19
CA ALA A 308 -27.08 -5.74 -1.26
C ALA A 308 -26.02 -4.71 -0.80
N SER A 309 -26.19 -4.13 0.39
CA SER A 309 -25.33 -3.11 0.99
C SER A 309 -24.30 -3.67 1.99
N THR A 310 -23.91 -4.94 1.86
CA THR A 310 -23.29 -5.63 3.00
C THR A 310 -21.77 -5.60 2.96
N ASN A 311 -21.29 -4.84 3.94
CA ASN A 311 -19.92 -4.49 4.21
C ASN A 311 -19.29 -5.51 5.17
N TYR A 312 -18.03 -5.91 5.00
CA TYR A 312 -17.49 -7.02 5.83
C TYR A 312 -16.10 -6.84 6.43
N PHE A 313 -15.44 -5.71 6.18
CA PHE A 313 -14.67 -5.09 7.24
C PHE A 313 -15.00 -3.62 7.20
N SER A 314 -15.74 -3.17 8.20
CA SER A 314 -16.07 -1.76 8.35
C SER A 314 -15.65 -1.28 9.72
N VAL A 315 -15.02 -0.12 9.72
CA VAL A 315 -14.78 0.69 10.89
C VAL A 315 -15.57 1.97 10.64
N GLN A 316 -16.51 2.29 11.53
CA GLN A 316 -17.38 3.46 11.40
C GLN A 316 -17.37 4.28 12.67
N ASP A 317 -17.56 5.60 12.51
CA ASP A 317 -17.60 6.60 13.58
C ASP A 317 -16.39 6.47 14.53
N SER A 318 -15.22 6.18 13.97
CA SER A 318 -14.01 5.92 14.76
C SER A 318 -13.09 7.13 14.78
N SER A 319 -12.30 7.26 15.84
CA SER A 319 -11.43 8.42 16.01
C SER A 319 -10.10 8.06 16.65
N ILE A 320 -9.04 8.68 16.17
CA ILE A 320 -7.72 8.65 16.79
C ILE A 320 -7.53 9.97 17.52
N ASN A 321 -7.48 9.90 18.84
CA ASN A 321 -7.35 11.05 19.72
C ASN A 321 -5.98 11.03 20.41
N VAL A 322 -5.38 12.19 20.57
CA VAL A 322 -4.25 12.35 21.50
C VAL A 322 -4.81 12.95 22.78
N ARG A 323 -4.89 12.15 23.84
CA ARG A 323 -5.32 12.66 25.16
C ARG A 323 -4.13 13.31 25.84
N SER A 324 -4.33 14.45 26.52
CA SER A 324 -3.32 15.13 27.34
C SER A 324 -3.63 14.94 28.84
N GLY A 325 -2.62 14.74 29.69
CA GLY A 325 -2.80 14.51 31.13
C GLY A 325 -1.87 13.43 31.72
N SER A 326 -2.16 12.98 32.95
CA SER A 326 -1.27 12.10 33.72
C SER A 326 -1.28 10.61 33.34
N ASP A 327 -2.27 10.17 32.56
CA ASP A 327 -2.34 8.85 31.92
C ASP A 327 -2.81 9.07 30.48
N SER A 328 -1.86 9.31 29.57
CA SER A 328 -2.15 9.90 28.26
C SER A 328 -1.29 9.30 27.17
N GLY A 329 -1.93 9.00 26.05
CA GLY A 329 -1.37 8.35 24.87
C GLY A 329 -2.38 8.40 23.73
N ILE A 330 -2.06 7.73 22.63
CA ILE A 330 -2.96 7.58 21.48
C ILE A 330 -4.18 6.75 21.92
N TYR A 331 -5.34 7.37 21.92
CA TYR A 331 -6.62 6.72 22.16
C TYR A 331 -7.33 6.48 20.83
N ILE A 332 -7.48 5.21 20.46
CA ILE A 332 -8.27 4.82 19.29
C ILE A 332 -9.67 4.46 19.81
N ALA A 333 -10.65 5.31 19.49
CA ALA A 333 -12.06 5.04 19.71
C ALA A 333 -12.61 4.30 18.50
N LEU A 334 -13.34 3.20 18.75
CA LEU A 334 -13.98 2.40 17.72
C LEU A 334 -15.50 2.56 17.87
N GLY A 335 -16.07 3.49 17.11
CA GLY A 335 -17.46 3.94 17.24
C GLY A 335 -17.66 5.10 18.23
N ASP A 336 -18.79 5.79 18.10
CA ASP A 336 -19.17 6.92 18.94
C ASP A 336 -20.06 6.47 20.11
N VAL A 337 -19.52 6.59 21.32
CA VAL A 337 -20.21 6.22 22.56
C VAL A 337 -21.34 7.18 22.92
N SER A 338 -21.28 8.43 22.44
CA SER A 338 -22.25 9.48 22.74
C SER A 338 -23.56 9.30 21.96
N THR A 339 -23.47 8.90 20.69
CA THR A 339 -24.60 8.56 19.82
C THR A 339 -24.96 7.08 19.90
N GLY A 340 -24.03 6.22 20.34
CA GLY A 340 -24.18 4.77 20.34
C GLY A 340 -24.11 4.16 18.95
N THR A 341 -23.41 4.81 18.01
CA THR A 341 -23.29 4.40 16.60
C THR A 341 -21.85 3.99 16.24
N GLY A 342 -21.70 3.25 15.14
CA GLY A 342 -20.39 2.83 14.62
C GLY A 342 -19.80 1.59 15.30
N GLY A 343 -18.47 1.47 15.23
CA GLY A 343 -17.70 0.33 15.74
C GLY A 343 -16.96 -0.45 14.66
N VAL A 344 -16.41 -1.60 15.05
CA VAL A 344 -15.75 -2.54 14.12
C VAL A 344 -16.66 -3.72 13.87
N ARG A 345 -16.89 -4.01 12.60
CA ARG A 345 -17.59 -5.23 12.18
C ARG A 345 -16.84 -5.89 11.06
N GLY A 346 -16.61 -7.20 11.19
CA GLY A 346 -16.11 -7.97 10.07
C GLY A 346 -16.11 -9.47 10.28
N SER A 347 -15.82 -10.19 9.20
CA SER A 347 -15.66 -11.64 9.23
C SER A 347 -14.46 -12.04 8.42
N MET A 348 -13.61 -12.85 9.04
CA MET A 348 -12.44 -13.44 8.41
C MET A 348 -12.63 -14.95 8.43
N SER A 349 -12.37 -15.60 7.30
CA SER A 349 -12.27 -17.06 7.24
C SER A 349 -10.92 -17.47 6.67
N ILE A 350 -10.34 -18.47 7.30
CA ILE A 350 -9.16 -19.20 6.86
C ILE A 350 -9.66 -20.61 6.53
N ASN A 351 -9.76 -20.92 5.24
CA ASN A 351 -10.29 -22.19 4.75
C ASN A 351 -9.18 -23.04 4.14
N ASP A 352 -9.49 -24.31 3.92
CA ASP A 352 -8.64 -25.26 3.20
C ASP A 352 -7.22 -25.36 3.78
N ILE A 353 -7.13 -25.30 5.13
CA ILE A 353 -5.87 -25.43 5.84
C ILE A 353 -5.31 -26.83 5.57
N MET A 354 -4.16 -26.90 4.92
CA MET A 354 -3.50 -28.15 4.54
C MET A 354 -2.04 -28.14 4.94
N LEU A 355 -1.52 -29.30 5.33
CA LEU A 355 -0.10 -29.56 5.49
C LEU A 355 0.27 -30.74 4.60
N LYS A 356 1.30 -30.57 3.76
CA LYS A 356 1.74 -31.62 2.83
C LYS A 356 3.21 -31.51 2.48
N PRO A 357 3.85 -32.58 1.98
CA PRO A 357 5.17 -32.45 1.35
C PRO A 357 5.09 -31.62 0.07
N GLU A 358 6.10 -30.79 -0.18
CA GLU A 358 6.22 -29.99 -1.40
C GLU A 358 6.11 -30.87 -2.66
N GLY A 359 5.46 -30.36 -3.71
CA GLY A 359 5.29 -31.09 -4.98
C GLY A 359 4.23 -32.20 -4.96
N THR A 360 3.59 -32.44 -3.81
CA THR A 360 2.47 -33.38 -3.73
C THR A 360 1.16 -32.68 -4.13
N ALA A 361 0.45 -33.26 -5.09
CA ALA A 361 -0.77 -32.67 -5.65
C ALA A 361 -2.03 -32.84 -4.76
N SER A 362 -1.97 -33.65 -3.70
CA SER A 362 -3.12 -33.98 -2.86
C SER A 362 -2.73 -34.14 -1.40
N ALA A 363 -3.46 -33.46 -0.53
CA ALA A 363 -3.44 -33.67 0.91
C ALA A 363 -4.85 -33.47 1.50
N PRO A 364 -5.20 -34.15 2.59
CA PRO A 364 -6.47 -33.92 3.26
C PRO A 364 -6.51 -32.51 3.86
N VAL A 365 -7.65 -31.83 3.74
CA VAL A 365 -7.93 -30.58 4.45
C VAL A 365 -7.96 -30.88 5.95
N LEU A 366 -7.09 -30.21 6.70
CA LEU A 366 -6.93 -30.38 8.14
C LEU A 366 -7.96 -29.58 8.93
N GLY A 367 -8.42 -28.46 8.38
CA GLY A 367 -9.45 -27.66 9.02
C GLY A 367 -9.76 -26.33 8.34
N SER A 368 -10.62 -25.57 9.02
CA SER A 368 -11.02 -24.21 8.67
C SER A 368 -11.27 -23.43 9.94
N ILE A 369 -10.88 -22.16 9.97
CA ILE A 369 -11.16 -21.24 11.07
C ILE A 369 -12.02 -20.11 10.51
N LYS A 370 -13.19 -19.88 11.11
CA LYS A 370 -14.01 -18.70 10.81
C LYS A 370 -14.14 -17.86 12.07
N MET A 371 -13.77 -16.59 11.96
CA MET A 371 -13.91 -15.60 13.01
C MET A 371 -14.95 -14.55 12.56
N ASN A 372 -15.94 -14.32 13.40
CA ASN A 372 -16.89 -13.24 13.24
C ASN A 372 -16.61 -12.24 14.38
N LEU A 373 -16.29 -11.01 14.02
CA LEU A 373 -15.97 -9.95 14.96
C LEU A 373 -17.01 -8.84 14.86
N GLU A 374 -17.60 -8.50 16.00
CA GLU A 374 -18.45 -7.33 16.17
C GLU A 374 -18.06 -6.65 17.49
N VAL A 375 -17.50 -5.46 17.37
CA VAL A 375 -17.12 -4.61 18.50
C VAL A 375 -17.96 -3.34 18.40
N LEU A 376 -18.97 -3.26 19.26
CA LEU A 376 -19.88 -2.13 19.33
C LEU A 376 -19.28 -1.00 20.18
N PRO A 377 -19.79 0.24 20.08
CA PRO A 377 -19.30 1.38 20.87
C PRO A 377 -19.30 1.05 22.37
N GLY A 378 -18.18 1.33 23.04
CA GLY A 378 -17.99 1.03 24.47
C GLY A 378 -17.69 -0.43 24.81
N SER A 379 -17.54 -1.31 23.80
CA SER A 379 -17.07 -2.68 23.99
C SER A 379 -15.54 -2.76 23.85
N TYR A 380 -14.91 -3.73 24.49
CA TYR A 380 -13.49 -4.04 24.30
C TYR A 380 -13.32 -5.52 23.98
N LEU A 381 -12.41 -5.83 23.04
CA LEU A 381 -11.95 -7.19 22.80
C LEU A 381 -10.57 -7.34 23.44
N GLU A 382 -10.47 -8.19 24.44
CA GLU A 382 -9.20 -8.57 25.05
C GLU A 382 -8.85 -10.01 24.63
N VAL A 383 -7.87 -10.16 23.74
CA VAL A 383 -7.35 -11.47 23.35
C VAL A 383 -6.12 -11.78 24.19
N MET A 384 -6.30 -12.55 25.26
CA MET A 384 -5.18 -13.09 26.03
C MET A 384 -4.70 -14.40 25.39
N GLY A 385 -3.51 -14.38 24.77
CA GLY A 385 -2.78 -15.59 24.41
C GLY A 385 -2.03 -16.12 25.63
N HIS A 386 -2.12 -17.42 25.90
CA HIS A 386 -1.30 -18.10 26.90
C HIS A 386 -0.04 -18.70 26.28
#